data_AF-A0A2A5QYI6-F1
#
_entry.id   AF-A0A2A5QYI6-F1
#
_cell.length_a   1.000
_cell.length_b   1.000
_cell.length_c   1.000
_cell.angle_alpha   90.00
_cell.angle_beta   90.00
_cell.angle_gamma   90.00
#
_symmetry.space_group_name_H-M   'P 1'
#
loop_
_entity.id
_entity.type
_entity.pdbx_description
1 polymer ?
#
loop_
_entity_poly.entity_id
_entity_poly.type
_entity_poly.pdbx_seq_one_letter_code
_entity_poly.pdbx_strand_id
1 'polypeptide(L)'
;MTSNDRATDTDGIDRQNGPTRRRFVKAIGAGAVIAPFAASTAAAATEPTTDPDDLAYVETDGAEFVVDGDPVYFNGANNFWITHEYEGTKERIDDVFDLYENLGIDLVRFWAHGEAKDGPLALQPEPGAYNEDALENLDYLIEAARERGIRLIATLVDNWDHEGGMLQYAEWAGAESRYEFYTMDETRGMYRDHVETILTRENSISGIEWREDPTIALWELANEPRLEQDDVPADMDSLEPPEHREILGDWFADMSSYIKELDGNHLVSTGSEGHYYGTWEDDYPNDDWGGQDYIEHHSIDTIDACSFHLYPDHWDFPLEEGADYIRNRVVDAHEEIGKPAYLGEFNVDDTQHGLETKNETLAAWYDVADEHDCNAVLPWQVVLEDTEDHDGFQLYASESGHLIEDYAAVVDGKSGDESDPDVIAVGEYEARDADDDGLYEDVTGDGETTHEDVTALFENRGSDGVQNNPEKFDFDGNGRFGSSDILELLGRI
;
A
#
# COMPACT_ATOMS: atom_id res chain seq x y z
N MET A 1 15.16 -30.06 39.33
CA MET A 1 14.36 -30.81 40.33
C MET A 1 13.05 -30.04 40.45
N THR A 2 11.88 -30.43 39.96
CA THR A 2 11.17 -31.70 39.68
C THR A 2 10.01 -31.31 38.72
N SER A 3 9.91 -31.77 37.47
CA SER A 3 9.22 -32.97 36.96
C SER A 3 7.81 -33.25 37.53
N ASN A 4 6.79 -33.17 36.67
CA ASN A 4 5.72 -34.17 36.42
C ASN A 4 4.74 -33.59 35.37
N ASP A 5 4.63 -34.10 34.15
CA ASP A 5 3.99 -35.34 33.65
C ASP A 5 2.44 -35.41 33.75
N ARG A 6 1.82 -35.22 32.58
CA ARG A 6 0.73 -35.95 31.89
C ARG A 6 -0.32 -36.78 32.68
N ALA A 7 -1.58 -36.59 32.25
CA ALA A 7 -2.53 -37.59 31.69
C ALA A 7 -3.95 -37.63 32.31
N THR A 8 -4.95 -37.33 31.46
CA THR A 8 -6.26 -38.00 31.21
C THR A 8 -6.98 -38.76 32.33
N ASP A 9 -8.28 -38.50 32.56
CA ASP A 9 -9.39 -39.28 31.96
C ASP A 9 -10.82 -38.78 32.33
N THR A 10 -11.73 -39.14 31.43
CA THR A 10 -13.21 -39.10 31.31
C THR A 10 -14.17 -39.05 32.50
N ASP A 11 -15.30 -38.34 32.31
CA ASP A 11 -16.71 -38.78 32.45
C ASP A 11 -17.61 -37.58 32.05
N GLY A 12 -18.47 -37.57 31.03
CA GLY A 12 -19.59 -38.47 30.75
C GLY A 12 -20.91 -37.74 31.04
N ILE A 13 -21.70 -37.37 30.01
CA ILE A 13 -23.18 -37.46 29.97
C ILE A 13 -23.68 -37.20 28.53
N ASP A 14 -24.30 -38.25 28.02
CA ASP A 14 -25.05 -38.43 26.79
C ASP A 14 -26.44 -37.76 26.88
N ARG A 15 -26.93 -37.16 25.79
CA ARG A 15 -28.29 -37.40 25.27
C ARG A 15 -28.53 -36.84 23.87
N GLN A 16 -28.58 -37.79 22.93
CA GLN A 16 -29.20 -37.74 21.61
C GLN A 16 -30.69 -37.30 21.64
N ASN A 17 -31.15 -36.58 20.60
CA ASN A 17 -32.08 -37.12 19.59
C ASN A 17 -32.58 -36.08 18.56
N GLY A 18 -32.12 -36.29 17.32
CA GLY A 18 -32.64 -36.06 15.97
C GLY A 18 -34.02 -35.46 15.60
N PRO A 19 -34.27 -35.36 14.27
CA PRO A 19 -35.00 -34.25 13.62
C PRO A 19 -36.42 -34.63 13.13
N THR A 20 -37.25 -33.64 12.80
CA THR A 20 -38.47 -33.88 12.01
C THR A 20 -38.76 -32.79 10.96
N ARG A 21 -38.81 -33.22 9.69
CA ARG A 21 -39.36 -32.49 8.54
C ARG A 21 -40.90 -32.48 8.58
N ARG A 22 -41.54 -31.38 8.15
CA ARG A 22 -42.77 -31.45 7.32
C ARG A 22 -43.13 -30.13 6.63
N ARG A 23 -43.32 -30.24 5.31
CA ARG A 23 -43.87 -29.25 4.36
C ARG A 23 -45.33 -28.86 4.69
N PHE A 24 -45.72 -27.65 4.32
CA PHE A 24 -47.07 -27.32 3.82
C PHE A 24 -47.01 -26.29 2.68
N VAL A 25 -47.97 -26.38 1.77
CA VAL A 25 -48.04 -25.72 0.45
C VAL A 25 -49.31 -24.84 0.37
N LYS A 26 -49.18 -23.71 -0.35
CA LYS A 26 -50.20 -22.85 -1.02
C LYS A 26 -51.25 -22.10 -0.18
N ALA A 27 -51.36 -20.78 -0.41
CA ALA A 27 -52.40 -20.21 -1.27
C ALA A 27 -52.25 -18.68 -1.47
N ILE A 28 -52.76 -18.22 -2.60
CA ILE A 28 -52.78 -16.87 -3.19
C ILE A 28 -53.74 -15.94 -2.42
N GLY A 29 -53.37 -14.66 -2.27
CA GLY A 29 -54.26 -13.59 -1.83
C GLY A 29 -53.79 -12.23 -2.34
N ALA A 30 -54.48 -11.69 -3.34
CA ALA A 30 -54.27 -10.36 -3.88
C ALA A 30 -54.60 -9.26 -2.84
N GLY A 31 -53.71 -8.29 -2.69
CA GLY A 31 -53.93 -7.08 -1.91
C GLY A 31 -53.01 -5.98 -2.40
N ALA A 32 -53.54 -5.06 -3.20
CA ALA A 32 -52.84 -3.85 -3.61
C ALA A 32 -52.65 -2.94 -2.38
N VAL A 33 -51.41 -2.76 -1.97
CA VAL A 33 -50.98 -1.71 -1.04
C VAL A 33 -50.06 -0.79 -1.84
N ILE A 34 -50.51 0.45 -2.01
CA ILE A 34 -49.70 1.53 -2.58
C ILE A 34 -48.69 1.92 -1.50
N ALA A 35 -47.43 1.53 -1.68
CA ALA A 35 -46.31 2.06 -0.92
C ALA A 35 -45.68 3.23 -1.70
N PRO A 36 -45.25 4.31 -1.05
CA PRO A 36 -44.56 5.40 -1.72
C PRO A 36 -43.18 4.91 -2.19
N PHE A 37 -42.86 5.15 -3.46
CA PHE A 37 -41.51 4.99 -4.00
C PHE A 37 -40.59 5.96 -3.26
N ALA A 38 -39.77 5.44 -2.35
CA ALA A 38 -38.48 6.05 -2.06
C ALA A 38 -37.56 5.60 -3.19
N ALA A 39 -37.15 6.53 -4.06
CA ALA A 39 -36.07 6.29 -4.98
C ALA A 39 -34.79 6.22 -4.14
N SER A 40 -34.34 5.00 -3.87
CA SER A 40 -32.97 4.75 -3.44
C SER A 40 -32.12 4.91 -4.69
N THR A 41 -31.42 6.03 -4.81
CA THR A 41 -30.24 6.10 -5.68
C THR A 41 -29.17 5.27 -4.99
N ALA A 42 -29.16 3.96 -5.25
CA ALA A 42 -27.93 3.21 -5.09
C ALA A 42 -26.97 3.81 -6.13
N ALA A 43 -25.91 4.46 -5.66
CA ALA A 43 -24.72 4.64 -6.48
C ALA A 43 -24.33 3.23 -6.93
N ALA A 44 -24.35 3.00 -8.24
CA ALA A 44 -23.79 1.78 -8.78
C ALA A 44 -22.29 1.96 -8.61
N ALA A 45 -21.67 1.15 -7.75
CA ALA A 45 -20.24 0.92 -7.80
C ALA A 45 -19.92 0.57 -9.26
N THR A 46 -19.03 1.34 -9.86
CA THR A 46 -18.40 1.05 -11.14
C THR A 46 -17.76 -0.34 -11.00
N GLU A 47 -18.23 -1.32 -11.77
CA GLU A 47 -17.52 -2.60 -11.84
C GLU A 47 -16.14 -2.35 -12.43
N PRO A 48 -15.07 -2.98 -11.92
CA PRO A 48 -13.72 -2.79 -12.45
C PRO A 48 -13.73 -3.13 -13.94
N THR A 49 -13.36 -2.16 -14.77
CA THR A 49 -13.59 -2.20 -16.23
C THR A 49 -12.48 -2.92 -17.00
N THR A 50 -11.42 -3.33 -16.32
CA THR A 50 -10.26 -4.02 -16.91
C THR A 50 -10.41 -5.53 -16.81
N ASP A 51 -10.31 -6.20 -17.96
CA ASP A 51 -10.14 -7.65 -18.02
C ASP A 51 -8.84 -8.00 -17.26
N PRO A 52 -8.87 -8.94 -16.28
CA PRO A 52 -7.66 -9.42 -15.58
C PRO A 52 -6.51 -9.85 -16.50
N ASP A 53 -6.81 -10.19 -17.76
CA ASP A 53 -5.82 -10.58 -18.78
C ASP A 53 -5.19 -9.35 -19.52
N ASP A 54 -5.66 -8.12 -19.26
CA ASP A 54 -5.23 -6.87 -19.91
C ASP A 54 -4.68 -5.82 -18.91
N LEU A 55 -4.29 -6.22 -17.69
CA LEU A 55 -3.73 -5.29 -16.70
C LEU A 55 -2.43 -4.65 -17.23
N ALA A 56 -2.36 -3.32 -17.21
CA ALA A 56 -1.11 -2.59 -17.42
C ALA A 56 -0.27 -2.56 -16.13
N TYR A 57 1.05 -2.43 -16.31
CA TYR A 57 2.00 -2.27 -15.21
C TYR A 57 1.76 -0.94 -14.50
N VAL A 58 2.02 -0.94 -13.19
CA VAL A 58 2.12 0.30 -12.42
C VAL A 58 3.47 0.92 -12.73
N GLU A 59 3.46 2.17 -13.16
CA GLU A 59 4.65 2.98 -13.47
C GLU A 59 4.69 4.22 -12.57
N THR A 60 5.69 5.07 -12.76
CA THR A 60 5.77 6.38 -12.09
C THR A 60 5.86 7.51 -13.12
N ASP A 61 5.18 8.62 -12.84
CA ASP A 61 5.41 9.90 -13.52
C ASP A 61 5.68 10.98 -12.47
N GLY A 62 6.97 11.29 -12.28
CA GLY A 62 7.42 12.15 -11.19
C GLY A 62 7.02 11.56 -9.83
N ALA A 63 6.19 12.30 -9.10
CA ALA A 63 5.73 11.96 -7.75
C ALA A 63 4.43 11.13 -7.72
N GLU A 64 3.91 10.70 -8.87
CA GLU A 64 2.68 9.92 -8.98
C GLU A 64 2.95 8.46 -9.36
N PHE A 65 2.11 7.55 -8.87
CA PHE A 65 1.92 6.26 -9.53
C PHE A 65 0.98 6.45 -10.73
N VAL A 66 1.26 5.77 -11.84
CA VAL A 66 0.41 5.82 -13.03
C VAL A 66 0.16 4.43 -13.60
N VAL A 67 -0.98 4.24 -14.25
CA VAL A 67 -1.31 3.04 -15.03
C VAL A 67 -1.81 3.50 -16.40
N ASP A 68 -1.18 3.03 -17.47
CA ASP A 68 -1.45 3.51 -18.85
C ASP A 68 -1.31 5.04 -19.04
N GLY A 69 -0.57 5.70 -18.16
CA GLY A 69 -0.35 7.15 -18.15
C GLY A 69 -1.32 7.94 -17.26
N ASP A 70 -2.36 7.29 -16.73
CA ASP A 70 -3.33 7.93 -15.84
C ASP A 70 -2.89 7.78 -14.37
N PRO A 71 -2.97 8.84 -13.54
CA PRO A 71 -2.68 8.76 -12.12
C PRO A 71 -3.51 7.69 -11.40
N VAL A 72 -2.87 6.96 -10.50
CA VAL A 72 -3.53 5.97 -9.65
C VAL A 72 -3.09 6.14 -8.20
N TYR A 73 -4.08 6.08 -7.32
CA TYR A 73 -3.90 5.97 -5.88
C TYR A 73 -4.37 4.58 -5.45
N PHE A 74 -3.81 4.04 -4.37
CA PHE A 74 -4.19 2.71 -3.87
C PHE A 74 -4.68 2.75 -2.43
N ASN A 75 -5.75 2.00 -2.18
CA ASN A 75 -6.22 1.66 -0.84
C ASN A 75 -5.88 0.19 -0.58
N GLY A 76 -4.90 -0.04 0.28
CA GLY A 76 -4.29 -1.35 0.39
C GLY A 76 -4.59 -2.11 1.67
N ALA A 77 -3.87 -3.21 1.84
CA ALA A 77 -3.79 -3.98 3.07
C ALA A 77 -2.48 -4.78 3.15
N ASN A 78 -2.01 -5.03 4.37
CA ASN A 78 -0.98 -6.06 4.61
C ASN A 78 -1.63 -7.40 4.95
N ASN A 79 -1.06 -8.48 4.42
CA ASN A 79 -1.36 -9.82 4.88
C ASN A 79 -0.16 -10.76 4.68
N PHE A 80 0.68 -10.84 5.70
CA PHE A 80 1.93 -11.58 5.63
C PHE A 80 1.76 -13.11 5.72
N TRP A 81 0.66 -13.57 6.34
CA TRP A 81 0.42 -14.97 6.66
C TRP A 81 -0.67 -15.61 5.79
N ILE A 82 -1.14 -14.91 4.76
CA ILE A 82 -2.14 -15.40 3.80
C ILE A 82 -1.77 -16.74 3.16
N THR A 83 -0.49 -17.10 3.08
CA THR A 83 -0.01 -18.41 2.59
C THR A 83 0.53 -19.35 3.67
N HIS A 84 0.40 -18.98 4.95
CA HIS A 84 0.89 -19.77 6.10
C HIS A 84 0.20 -21.15 6.19
N GLU A 85 0.88 -22.18 6.68
CA GLU A 85 0.38 -23.58 6.69
C GLU A 85 -1.00 -23.84 7.32
N TYR A 86 -1.49 -22.96 8.21
CA TYR A 86 -2.80 -23.13 8.85
C TYR A 86 -3.91 -22.38 8.12
N GLU A 87 -3.54 -21.43 7.27
CA GLU A 87 -4.41 -20.36 6.80
C GLU A 87 -4.36 -20.16 5.28
N GLY A 88 -3.27 -20.56 4.64
CA GLY A 88 -3.07 -20.53 3.19
C GLY A 88 -3.72 -21.68 2.45
N THR A 89 -4.92 -22.08 2.84
CA THR A 89 -5.73 -22.92 1.95
C THR A 89 -6.29 -22.05 0.83
N LYS A 90 -6.42 -22.59 -0.39
CA LYS A 90 -6.99 -21.86 -1.53
C LYS A 90 -8.35 -21.21 -1.23
N GLU A 91 -9.21 -21.92 -0.49
CA GLU A 91 -10.52 -21.40 -0.05
C GLU A 91 -10.39 -20.18 0.87
N ARG A 92 -9.42 -20.18 1.78
CA ARG A 92 -9.20 -19.03 2.67
C ARG A 92 -8.50 -17.87 1.97
N ILE A 93 -7.60 -18.15 1.02
CA ILE A 93 -7.04 -17.11 0.13
C ILE A 93 -8.19 -16.43 -0.63
N ASP A 94 -9.11 -17.21 -1.21
CA ASP A 94 -10.30 -16.67 -1.88
C ASP A 94 -11.17 -15.84 -0.92
N ASP A 95 -11.45 -16.33 0.28
CA ASP A 95 -12.26 -15.61 1.28
C ASP A 95 -11.61 -14.28 1.69
N VAL A 96 -10.28 -14.24 1.84
CA VAL A 96 -9.52 -13.01 2.14
C VAL A 96 -9.59 -12.02 0.98
N PHE A 97 -9.39 -12.47 -0.25
CA PHE A 97 -9.47 -11.58 -1.40
C PHE A 97 -10.90 -11.12 -1.70
N ASP A 98 -11.92 -11.95 -1.43
CA ASP A 98 -13.32 -11.53 -1.46
C ASP A 98 -13.59 -10.45 -0.40
N LEU A 99 -13.01 -10.58 0.80
CA LEU A 99 -13.07 -9.53 1.80
C LEU A 99 -12.43 -8.22 1.29
N TYR A 100 -11.26 -8.30 0.67
CA TYR A 100 -10.55 -7.14 0.13
C TYR A 100 -11.34 -6.45 -0.98
N GLU A 101 -11.88 -7.20 -1.95
CA GLU A 101 -12.77 -6.65 -2.97
C GLU A 101 -13.98 -5.94 -2.35
N ASN A 102 -14.61 -6.54 -1.33
CA ASN A 102 -15.77 -5.94 -0.66
C ASN A 102 -15.44 -4.63 0.09
N LEU A 103 -14.22 -4.48 0.59
CA LEU A 103 -13.75 -3.28 1.29
C LEU A 103 -13.19 -2.21 0.32
N GLY A 104 -13.11 -2.51 -0.98
CA GLY A 104 -12.47 -1.62 -1.96
C GLY A 104 -10.94 -1.56 -1.76
N ILE A 105 -10.33 -2.67 -1.33
CA ILE A 105 -8.87 -2.81 -1.30
C ILE A 105 -8.40 -3.26 -2.68
N ASP A 106 -7.45 -2.53 -3.25
CA ASP A 106 -6.92 -2.74 -4.61
C ASP A 106 -5.40 -2.99 -4.66
N LEU A 107 -4.71 -2.95 -3.51
CA LEU A 107 -3.29 -3.26 -3.38
C LEU A 107 -3.01 -4.10 -2.13
N VAL A 108 -2.34 -5.25 -2.28
CA VAL A 108 -2.00 -6.11 -1.14
C VAL A 108 -0.49 -6.30 -1.03
N ARG A 109 0.06 -5.98 0.13
CA ARG A 109 1.45 -6.29 0.47
C ARG A 109 1.54 -7.66 1.14
N PHE A 110 2.40 -8.52 0.59
CA PHE A 110 2.62 -9.89 1.04
C PHE A 110 4.12 -10.23 1.09
N TRP A 111 4.44 -11.33 1.76
CA TRP A 111 5.81 -11.84 1.88
C TRP A 111 6.10 -12.93 0.84
N ALA A 112 7.11 -12.69 0.01
CA ALA A 112 7.64 -13.63 -0.97
C ALA A 112 8.96 -14.28 -0.48
N HIS A 113 9.15 -14.33 0.84
CA HIS A 113 10.33 -14.86 1.51
C HIS A 113 9.91 -15.84 2.64
N GLY A 114 10.88 -16.48 3.31
CA GLY A 114 10.59 -17.42 4.40
C GLY A 114 11.72 -18.41 4.62
N GLU A 115 12.77 -17.96 5.28
CA GLU A 115 14.07 -18.62 5.42
C GLU A 115 14.08 -19.59 6.61
N ALA A 116 14.41 -20.86 6.37
CA ALA A 116 14.50 -21.91 7.40
C ALA A 116 13.28 -22.03 8.34
N LYS A 117 12.12 -21.48 7.94
CA LYS A 117 10.88 -21.55 8.70
C LYS A 117 10.55 -22.99 9.06
N ASP A 118 10.06 -23.22 10.27
CA ASP A 118 9.49 -24.51 10.64
C ASP A 118 8.10 -24.66 10.00
N GLY A 119 7.86 -25.77 9.29
CA GLY A 119 6.54 -26.10 8.77
C GLY A 119 6.54 -26.72 7.37
N PRO A 120 5.39 -27.21 6.89
CA PRO A 120 5.25 -27.81 5.58
C PRO A 120 5.28 -26.79 4.45
N LEU A 121 5.09 -25.50 4.73
CA LEU A 121 5.13 -24.39 3.75
C LEU A 121 6.29 -23.41 4.00
N ALA A 122 7.38 -23.87 4.61
CA ALA A 122 8.61 -23.08 4.67
C ALA A 122 9.13 -22.82 3.24
N LEU A 123 9.19 -21.56 2.82
CA LEU A 123 9.48 -21.20 1.42
C LEU A 123 10.89 -21.63 1.00
N GLN A 124 11.88 -21.26 1.80
CA GLN A 124 13.29 -21.53 1.55
C GLN A 124 13.91 -22.28 2.74
N PRO A 125 13.76 -23.62 2.82
CA PRO A 125 14.25 -24.40 3.96
C PRO A 125 15.79 -24.42 4.12
N GLU A 126 16.53 -24.30 3.00
CA GLU A 126 18.00 -24.27 2.97
C GLU A 126 18.46 -23.31 1.85
N PRO A 127 19.70 -22.76 1.89
CA PRO A 127 20.20 -21.87 0.85
C PRO A 127 20.05 -22.44 -0.56
N GLY A 128 19.34 -21.72 -1.43
CA GLY A 128 19.11 -22.12 -2.83
C GLY A 128 18.19 -23.35 -3.01
N ALA A 129 17.54 -23.82 -1.95
CA ALA A 129 16.52 -24.87 -2.01
C ALA A 129 15.15 -24.28 -1.68
N TYR A 130 14.16 -24.59 -2.51
CA TYR A 130 12.80 -24.09 -2.37
C TYR A 130 11.79 -25.19 -2.19
N ASN A 131 10.75 -24.87 -1.43
CA ASN A 131 9.60 -25.72 -1.25
C ASN A 131 8.56 -25.41 -2.35
N GLU A 132 8.41 -26.35 -3.29
CA GLU A 132 7.48 -26.18 -4.40
C GLU A 132 6.03 -26.03 -3.93
N ASP A 133 5.61 -26.72 -2.86
CA ASP A 133 4.24 -26.61 -2.36
C ASP A 133 3.96 -25.19 -1.82
N ALA A 134 4.97 -24.51 -1.26
CA ALA A 134 4.86 -23.12 -0.82
C ALA A 134 4.82 -22.15 -2.00
N LEU A 135 5.67 -22.37 -3.01
CA LEU A 135 5.69 -21.56 -4.23
C LEU A 135 4.40 -21.71 -5.06
N GLU A 136 3.84 -22.92 -5.17
CA GLU A 136 2.52 -23.14 -5.81
C GLU A 136 1.38 -22.44 -5.05
N ASN A 137 1.55 -22.20 -3.74
CA ASN A 137 0.58 -21.46 -2.94
C ASN A 137 0.67 -19.94 -3.20
N LEU A 138 1.89 -19.42 -3.32
CA LEU A 138 2.11 -18.03 -3.73
C LEU A 138 1.65 -17.78 -5.18
N ASP A 139 1.88 -18.73 -6.09
CA ASP A 139 1.30 -18.67 -7.44
C ASP A 139 -0.22 -18.53 -7.41
N TYR A 140 -0.89 -19.29 -6.54
CA TYR A 140 -2.34 -19.20 -6.37
C TYR A 140 -2.79 -17.85 -5.80
N LEU A 141 -2.03 -17.29 -4.87
CA LEU A 141 -2.29 -15.95 -4.34
C LEU A 141 -2.25 -14.90 -5.45
N ILE A 142 -1.25 -14.96 -6.33
CA ILE A 142 -1.14 -14.02 -7.47
C ILE A 142 -2.35 -14.16 -8.39
N GLU A 143 -2.75 -15.39 -8.71
CA GLU A 143 -3.95 -15.61 -9.53
C GLU A 143 -5.23 -15.13 -8.85
N ALA A 144 -5.38 -15.34 -7.54
CA ALA A 144 -6.55 -14.88 -6.79
C ALA A 144 -6.67 -13.36 -6.74
N ALA A 145 -5.53 -12.65 -6.63
CA ALA A 145 -5.46 -11.20 -6.74
C ALA A 145 -5.82 -10.73 -8.15
N ARG A 146 -5.21 -11.35 -9.18
CA ARG A 146 -5.45 -11.06 -10.59
C ARG A 146 -6.93 -11.18 -10.96
N GLU A 147 -7.59 -12.26 -10.55
CA GLU A 147 -9.01 -12.50 -10.82
C GLU A 147 -9.95 -11.40 -10.28
N ARG A 148 -9.49 -10.63 -9.28
CA ARG A 148 -10.23 -9.51 -8.67
C ARG A 148 -9.65 -8.14 -9.03
N GLY A 149 -8.65 -8.09 -9.91
CA GLY A 149 -7.99 -6.84 -10.31
C GLY A 149 -7.12 -6.20 -9.22
N ILE A 150 -6.82 -6.93 -8.14
CA ILE A 150 -6.03 -6.45 -7.01
C ILE A 150 -4.54 -6.55 -7.35
N ARG A 151 -3.79 -5.47 -7.13
CA ARG A 151 -2.34 -5.41 -7.34
C ARG A 151 -1.58 -5.91 -6.11
N LEU A 152 -0.29 -6.25 -6.29
CA LEU A 152 0.54 -6.82 -5.23
C LEU A 152 1.86 -6.08 -5.02
N ILE A 153 2.26 -5.91 -3.75
CA ILE A 153 3.63 -5.61 -3.35
C ILE A 153 4.27 -6.90 -2.81
N ALA A 154 5.37 -7.32 -3.41
CA ALA A 154 6.06 -8.56 -3.04
C ALA A 154 7.35 -8.26 -2.27
N THR A 155 7.39 -8.62 -0.99
CA THR A 155 8.54 -8.37 -0.09
C THR A 155 9.52 -9.54 -0.10
N LEU A 156 10.81 -9.28 -0.34
CA LEU A 156 11.77 -10.31 -0.74
C LEU A 156 12.68 -10.86 0.39
N VAL A 157 12.70 -10.22 1.55
CA VAL A 157 13.35 -10.73 2.77
C VAL A 157 12.81 -9.94 3.96
N ASP A 158 12.94 -10.44 5.19
CA ASP A 158 12.58 -9.72 6.40
C ASP A 158 13.81 -9.34 7.24
N ASN A 159 13.82 -8.14 7.81
CA ASN A 159 14.81 -7.73 8.79
C ASN A 159 14.68 -8.54 10.08
N TRP A 160 13.44 -8.85 10.48
CA TRP A 160 13.13 -9.53 11.72
C TRP A 160 13.26 -11.05 11.61
N ASP A 161 13.38 -11.71 12.76
CA ASP A 161 13.70 -13.14 12.84
C ASP A 161 12.45 -14.04 12.78
N HIS A 162 11.25 -13.45 12.69
CA HIS A 162 9.97 -14.16 12.84
C HIS A 162 9.78 -15.26 11.78
N GLU A 163 10.18 -14.97 10.54
CA GLU A 163 10.11 -15.89 9.40
C GLU A 163 11.49 -16.27 8.88
N GLY A 164 12.52 -16.13 9.72
CA GLY A 164 13.92 -16.33 9.37
C GLY A 164 14.63 -15.01 9.10
N GLY A 165 14.52 -14.48 7.88
CA GLY A 165 15.00 -13.16 7.54
C GLY A 165 16.52 -13.04 7.36
N MET A 166 17.02 -11.80 7.42
CA MET A 166 18.41 -11.46 7.13
C MET A 166 19.42 -12.17 8.03
N LEU A 167 19.08 -12.35 9.31
CA LEU A 167 19.96 -13.07 10.24
C LEU A 167 20.10 -14.55 9.84
N GLN A 168 19.05 -15.18 9.31
CA GLN A 168 19.12 -16.56 8.86
C GLN A 168 20.09 -16.74 7.68
N TYR A 169 20.13 -15.78 6.74
CA TYR A 169 21.14 -15.76 5.67
C TYR A 169 22.57 -15.63 6.21
N ALA A 170 22.78 -14.76 7.20
CA ALA A 170 24.08 -14.62 7.85
C ALA A 170 24.52 -15.94 8.52
N GLU A 171 23.61 -16.61 9.24
CA GLU A 171 23.88 -17.90 9.87
C GLU A 171 24.22 -18.99 8.85
N TRP A 172 23.53 -19.04 7.70
CA TRP A 172 23.85 -19.98 6.61
C TRP A 172 25.24 -19.77 6.03
N ALA A 173 25.71 -18.52 5.99
CA ALA A 173 27.10 -18.17 5.62
C ALA A 173 28.10 -18.40 6.77
N GLY A 174 27.65 -18.84 7.94
CA GLY A 174 28.48 -19.07 9.13
C GLY A 174 28.88 -17.78 9.86
N ALA A 175 28.12 -16.71 9.67
CA ALA A 175 28.20 -15.47 10.43
C ALA A 175 27.18 -15.45 11.58
N GLU A 176 27.24 -14.41 12.43
CA GLU A 176 26.46 -14.34 13.67
C GLU A 176 25.61 -13.06 13.78
N SER A 177 25.64 -12.15 12.79
CA SER A 177 24.93 -10.87 12.87
C SER A 177 24.37 -10.38 11.53
N ARG A 178 23.39 -9.46 11.56
CA ARG A 178 22.80 -8.87 10.35
C ARG A 178 23.79 -8.00 9.58
N TYR A 179 24.80 -7.42 10.24
CA TYR A 179 25.88 -6.70 9.55
C TYR A 179 26.51 -7.53 8.41
N GLU A 180 26.70 -8.84 8.61
CA GLU A 180 27.24 -9.70 7.55
C GLU A 180 26.26 -9.95 6.42
N PHE A 181 24.95 -9.91 6.65
CA PHE A 181 23.96 -9.98 5.56
C PHE A 181 24.18 -8.85 4.55
N TYR A 182 24.42 -7.64 5.06
CA TYR A 182 24.64 -6.47 4.20
C TYR A 182 26.03 -6.46 3.57
N THR A 183 27.08 -6.96 4.24
CA THR A 183 28.47 -6.69 3.84
C THR A 183 29.22 -7.86 3.23
N MET A 184 28.82 -9.11 3.47
CA MET A 184 29.51 -10.27 2.92
C MET A 184 29.08 -10.56 1.48
N ASP A 185 30.04 -10.78 0.58
CA ASP A 185 29.77 -11.20 -0.81
C ASP A 185 28.91 -12.48 -0.87
N GLU A 186 29.08 -13.38 0.10
CA GLU A 186 28.38 -14.66 0.15
C GLU A 186 26.88 -14.49 0.46
N THR A 187 26.52 -13.70 1.48
CA THR A 187 25.12 -13.43 1.86
C THR A 187 24.41 -12.59 0.80
N ARG A 188 25.07 -11.56 0.27
CA ARG A 188 24.59 -10.79 -0.89
C ARG A 188 24.33 -11.67 -2.11
N GLY A 189 25.21 -12.66 -2.35
CA GLY A 189 25.02 -13.66 -3.40
C GLY A 189 23.80 -14.54 -3.15
N MET A 190 23.60 -15.02 -1.92
CA MET A 190 22.43 -15.83 -1.57
C MET A 190 21.10 -15.05 -1.74
N TYR A 191 21.06 -13.78 -1.36
CA TYR A 191 19.88 -12.92 -1.60
C TYR A 191 19.61 -12.77 -3.10
N ARG A 192 20.64 -12.52 -3.92
CA ARG A 192 20.48 -12.45 -5.39
C ARG A 192 19.98 -13.75 -6.00
N ASP A 193 20.46 -14.89 -5.52
CA ASP A 193 19.96 -16.20 -5.95
C ASP A 193 18.46 -16.36 -5.58
N HIS A 194 18.04 -15.80 -4.45
CA HIS A 194 16.62 -15.75 -4.05
C HIS A 194 15.78 -14.86 -4.95
N VAL A 195 16.20 -13.62 -5.15
CA VAL A 195 15.56 -12.68 -6.08
C VAL A 195 15.43 -13.29 -7.47
N GLU A 196 16.49 -13.85 -8.04
CA GLU A 196 16.41 -14.47 -9.37
C GLU A 196 15.41 -15.63 -9.38
N THR A 197 15.37 -16.45 -8.33
CA THR A 197 14.42 -17.57 -8.24
C THR A 197 12.97 -17.08 -8.22
N ILE A 198 12.66 -16.06 -7.42
CA ILE A 198 11.30 -15.53 -7.27
C ILE A 198 10.85 -14.82 -8.55
N LEU A 199 11.64 -13.85 -9.04
CA LEU A 199 11.25 -13.04 -10.19
C LEU A 199 11.13 -13.87 -11.48
N THR A 200 11.99 -14.88 -11.66
CA THR A 200 11.98 -15.73 -12.88
C THR A 200 11.12 -16.98 -12.73
N ARG A 201 10.36 -17.13 -11.63
CA ARG A 201 9.42 -18.22 -11.47
C ARG A 201 8.29 -18.10 -12.47
N GLU A 202 8.12 -19.13 -13.31
CA GLU A 202 6.90 -19.33 -14.10
C GLU A 202 5.78 -19.78 -13.15
N ASN A 203 4.73 -18.95 -13.00
CA ASN A 203 3.56 -19.26 -12.21
C ASN A 203 2.94 -20.57 -12.72
N SER A 204 2.79 -21.55 -11.83
CA SER A 204 2.32 -22.90 -12.18
C SER A 204 0.88 -22.97 -12.71
N ILE A 205 0.10 -21.89 -12.58
CA ILE A 205 -1.30 -21.81 -12.99
C ILE A 205 -1.43 -21.03 -14.31
N SER A 206 -0.95 -19.79 -14.37
CA SER A 206 -1.04 -18.94 -15.57
C SER A 206 0.06 -19.21 -16.60
N GLY A 207 1.22 -19.70 -16.16
CA GLY A 207 2.40 -19.88 -17.01
C GLY A 207 3.14 -18.58 -17.33
N ILE A 208 2.89 -17.50 -16.58
CA ILE A 208 3.55 -16.20 -16.70
C ILE A 208 4.71 -16.17 -15.70
N GLU A 209 5.89 -15.69 -16.10
CA GLU A 209 6.96 -15.44 -15.13
C GLU A 209 6.55 -14.28 -14.22
N TRP A 210 6.81 -14.33 -12.92
CA TRP A 210 6.34 -13.28 -12.00
C TRP A 210 6.82 -11.86 -12.41
N ARG A 211 8.03 -11.72 -12.94
CA ARG A 211 8.55 -10.45 -13.51
C ARG A 211 7.84 -9.96 -14.79
N GLU A 212 6.99 -10.79 -15.38
CA GLU A 212 6.17 -10.48 -16.56
C GLU A 212 4.66 -10.45 -16.20
N ASP A 213 4.30 -10.47 -14.91
CA ASP A 213 2.92 -10.48 -14.43
C ASP A 213 2.51 -9.11 -13.85
N PRO A 214 1.73 -8.30 -14.60
CA PRO A 214 1.32 -6.95 -14.18
C PRO A 214 0.37 -6.92 -12.96
N THR A 215 -0.02 -8.08 -12.43
CA THR A 215 -0.67 -8.18 -11.13
C THR A 215 0.26 -7.72 -10.01
N ILE A 216 1.57 -7.92 -10.16
CA ILE A 216 2.56 -7.37 -9.25
C ILE A 216 2.77 -5.90 -9.64
N ALA A 217 2.70 -5.00 -8.67
CA ALA A 217 2.98 -3.59 -8.88
C ALA A 217 4.45 -3.26 -8.58
N LEU A 218 4.98 -3.85 -7.51
CA LEU A 218 6.25 -3.43 -6.94
C LEU A 218 6.98 -4.57 -6.21
N TRP A 219 8.30 -4.62 -6.40
CA TRP A 219 9.22 -5.44 -5.60
C TRP A 219 9.76 -4.65 -4.42
N GLU A 220 9.61 -5.18 -3.22
CA GLU A 220 10.15 -4.57 -2.01
C GLU A 220 11.41 -5.32 -1.58
N LEU A 221 12.53 -4.59 -1.49
CA LEU A 221 13.85 -5.19 -1.23
C LEU A 221 13.85 -6.00 0.08
N ALA A 222 13.27 -5.45 1.14
CA ALA A 222 13.15 -6.08 2.44
C ALA A 222 12.02 -5.46 3.26
N ASN A 223 11.44 -6.23 4.20
CA ASN A 223 10.61 -5.69 5.27
C ASN A 223 11.51 -5.00 6.31
N GLU A 224 11.25 -3.71 6.57
CA GLU A 224 11.86 -2.91 7.64
C GLU A 224 13.39 -3.06 7.81
N PRO A 225 14.18 -2.93 6.73
CA PRO A 225 15.63 -3.06 6.78
C PRO A 225 16.26 -2.08 7.78
N ARG A 226 17.01 -2.62 8.76
CA ARG A 226 17.79 -1.86 9.74
C ARG A 226 19.20 -2.40 9.88
N LEU A 227 20.10 -1.53 10.28
CA LEU A 227 21.44 -1.89 10.74
C LEU A 227 21.72 -1.08 12.01
N GLU A 228 21.28 -1.57 13.16
CA GLU A 228 21.54 -0.96 14.47
C GLU A 228 22.90 -1.41 15.03
N GLN A 229 23.37 -0.81 16.11
CA GLN A 229 24.64 -1.23 16.73
C GLN A 229 24.57 -2.64 17.35
N ASP A 230 23.39 -3.09 17.75
CA ASP A 230 23.18 -4.45 18.25
C ASP A 230 23.25 -5.50 17.12
N ASP A 231 23.20 -5.06 15.85
CA ASP A 231 23.37 -5.89 14.66
C ASP A 231 24.83 -6.04 14.20
N VAL A 232 25.76 -5.35 14.86
CA VAL A 232 27.19 -5.38 14.53
C VAL A 232 27.90 -6.43 15.39
N PRO A 233 28.84 -7.23 14.84
CA PRO A 233 29.54 -8.26 15.59
C PRO A 233 30.20 -7.70 16.86
N ALA A 234 29.99 -8.38 17.99
CA ALA A 234 30.50 -7.92 19.28
C ALA A 234 32.03 -7.88 19.38
N ASP A 235 32.76 -8.51 18.44
CA ASP A 235 34.21 -8.49 18.35
C ASP A 235 34.77 -7.46 17.35
N MET A 236 33.90 -6.74 16.63
CA MET A 236 34.25 -5.57 15.82
C MET A 236 34.25 -4.28 16.65
N ASP A 237 34.95 -3.25 16.13
CA ASP A 237 34.79 -1.90 16.64
C ASP A 237 33.36 -1.43 16.32
N SER A 238 32.74 -0.68 17.25
CA SER A 238 31.44 -0.05 17.01
C SER A 238 31.49 0.83 15.76
N LEU A 239 30.41 0.80 15.00
CA LEU A 239 30.26 1.66 13.84
C LEU A 239 29.74 3.02 14.30
N GLU A 240 30.18 4.08 13.64
CA GLU A 240 29.62 5.41 13.80
C GLU A 240 28.36 5.54 12.92
N PRO A 241 27.37 6.39 13.28
CA PRO A 241 26.11 6.52 12.52
C PRO A 241 26.25 6.63 10.99
N PRO A 242 27.21 7.41 10.44
CA PRO A 242 27.40 7.46 8.98
C PRO A 242 27.74 6.09 8.36
N GLU A 243 28.46 5.23 9.08
CA GLU A 243 28.86 3.91 8.57
C GLU A 243 27.66 2.96 8.46
N HIS A 244 26.75 2.99 9.44
CA HIS A 244 25.49 2.23 9.36
C HIS A 244 24.67 2.62 8.12
N ARG A 245 24.51 3.94 7.92
CA ARG A 245 23.79 4.49 6.78
C ARG A 245 24.44 4.17 5.44
N GLU A 246 25.75 4.31 5.34
CA GLU A 246 26.49 4.02 4.11
C GLU A 246 26.39 2.53 3.73
N ILE A 247 26.49 1.62 4.71
CA ILE A 247 26.35 0.18 4.45
C ILE A 247 24.96 -0.17 3.95
N LEU A 248 23.91 0.39 4.58
CA LEU A 248 22.54 0.12 4.18
C LEU A 248 22.24 0.69 2.78
N GLY A 249 22.69 1.92 2.50
CA GLY A 249 22.56 2.55 1.18
C GLY A 249 23.31 1.80 0.08
N ASP A 250 24.53 1.32 0.36
CA ASP A 250 25.32 0.49 -0.56
C ASP A 250 24.65 -0.87 -0.84
N TRP A 251 23.91 -1.41 0.13
CA TRP A 251 23.11 -2.62 -0.09
C TRP A 251 21.87 -2.32 -0.94
N PHE A 252 21.11 -1.26 -0.65
CA PHE A 252 19.95 -0.87 -1.46
C PHE A 252 20.33 -0.59 -2.90
N ALA A 253 21.38 0.19 -3.16
CA ALA A 253 21.81 0.52 -4.51
C ALA A 253 22.17 -0.72 -5.32
N ASP A 254 22.83 -1.68 -4.69
CA ASP A 254 23.27 -2.91 -5.35
C ASP A 254 22.13 -3.90 -5.62
N MET A 255 21.24 -4.09 -4.64
CA MET A 255 20.13 -5.05 -4.76
C MET A 255 19.02 -4.53 -5.68
N SER A 256 18.66 -3.24 -5.58
CA SER A 256 17.70 -2.65 -6.53
C SER A 256 18.24 -2.64 -7.96
N SER A 257 19.53 -2.34 -8.16
CA SER A 257 20.16 -2.44 -9.48
C SER A 257 20.08 -3.87 -10.03
N TYR A 258 20.29 -4.89 -9.20
CA TYR A 258 20.19 -6.28 -9.63
C TYR A 258 18.76 -6.67 -10.04
N ILE A 259 17.75 -6.23 -9.29
CA ILE A 259 16.34 -6.43 -9.68
C ILE A 259 16.07 -5.77 -11.03
N LYS A 260 16.48 -4.50 -11.22
CA LYS A 260 16.29 -3.77 -12.48
C LYS A 260 17.04 -4.40 -13.68
N GLU A 261 18.11 -5.15 -13.44
CA GLU A 261 18.78 -5.93 -14.49
C GLU A 261 17.99 -7.19 -14.90
N LEU A 262 17.25 -7.79 -13.96
CA LEU A 262 16.43 -8.99 -14.18
C LEU A 262 15.02 -8.67 -14.69
N ASP A 263 14.46 -7.55 -14.26
CA ASP A 263 13.09 -7.09 -14.47
C ASP A 263 13.08 -5.60 -14.81
N GLY A 264 12.69 -5.29 -16.05
CA GLY A 264 12.54 -3.91 -16.52
C GLY A 264 11.10 -3.41 -16.54
N ASN A 265 10.14 -4.18 -16.03
CA ASN A 265 8.72 -3.90 -16.06
C ASN A 265 8.23 -3.32 -14.73
N HIS A 266 8.65 -3.90 -13.60
CA HIS A 266 8.12 -3.56 -12.28
C HIS A 266 8.89 -2.45 -11.54
N LEU A 267 8.18 -1.78 -10.63
CA LEU A 267 8.76 -0.85 -9.67
C LEU A 267 9.56 -1.58 -8.58
N VAL A 268 10.47 -0.87 -7.93
CA VAL A 268 11.31 -1.35 -6.82
C VAL A 268 11.30 -0.32 -5.70
N SER A 269 11.11 -0.76 -4.46
CA SER A 269 11.20 0.07 -3.25
C SER A 269 12.05 -0.59 -2.17
N THR A 270 12.43 0.19 -1.14
CA THR A 270 13.24 -0.28 -0.03
C THR A 270 12.48 -1.17 0.95
N GLY A 271 11.22 -0.81 1.26
CA GLY A 271 10.43 -1.39 2.36
C GLY A 271 10.83 -0.90 3.75
N SER A 272 11.60 0.19 3.79
CA SER A 272 11.98 0.87 5.03
C SER A 272 10.80 1.55 5.72
N GLU A 273 10.95 1.76 7.02
CA GLU A 273 9.98 2.43 7.89
C GLU A 273 9.96 3.94 7.69
N GLY A 274 10.92 4.48 6.94
CA GLY A 274 11.00 5.88 6.58
C GLY A 274 11.58 6.76 7.68
N HIS A 275 12.51 6.24 8.47
CA HIS A 275 13.21 7.04 9.46
C HIS A 275 14.20 8.01 8.79
N TYR A 276 14.31 9.22 9.34
CA TYR A 276 15.35 10.15 8.92
C TYR A 276 16.68 9.80 9.58
N TYR A 277 17.77 10.11 8.88
CA TYR A 277 19.09 9.89 9.40
C TYR A 277 19.38 10.73 10.65
N GLY A 278 19.79 10.03 11.69
CA GLY A 278 20.10 10.58 12.99
C GLY A 278 21.58 10.55 13.38
N THR A 279 21.98 11.46 14.28
CA THR A 279 23.34 11.47 14.87
C THR A 279 23.31 11.59 16.40
N TRP A 280 22.39 10.86 17.05
CA TRP A 280 22.30 10.68 18.51
C TRP A 280 21.39 11.67 19.26
N GLU A 281 20.26 12.13 18.69
CA GLU A 281 19.24 12.85 19.45
C GLU A 281 18.12 11.92 19.96
N ASP A 282 17.53 12.22 21.13
CA ASP A 282 16.37 11.50 21.70
C ASP A 282 15.06 11.88 20.95
N ASP A 283 15.07 11.90 19.61
CA ASP A 283 13.93 12.27 18.75
C ASP A 283 13.59 11.16 17.74
N TYR A 284 13.73 9.90 18.17
CA TYR A 284 13.27 8.74 17.40
C TYR A 284 11.74 8.80 17.23
N PRO A 285 11.18 8.54 16.03
CA PRO A 285 11.80 8.04 14.78
C PRO A 285 12.29 9.12 13.79
N ASN A 286 12.34 10.39 14.18
CA ASN A 286 12.75 11.53 13.33
C ASN A 286 14.26 11.83 13.36
N ASP A 287 15.02 11.15 14.22
CA ASP A 287 16.49 11.08 14.26
C ASP A 287 16.84 9.63 14.63
N ASP A 288 16.98 8.76 13.62
CA ASP A 288 17.23 7.33 13.85
C ASP A 288 18.68 6.94 13.59
N TRP A 289 19.18 6.05 14.47
CA TRP A 289 20.49 5.43 14.37
C TRP A 289 20.43 3.98 13.86
N GLY A 290 19.26 3.50 13.42
CA GLY A 290 19.06 2.20 12.76
C GLY A 290 19.60 2.12 11.32
N GLY A 291 20.39 3.11 10.90
CA GLY A 291 21.04 3.15 9.60
C GLY A 291 20.16 3.65 8.46
N GLN A 292 18.85 3.84 8.65
CA GLN A 292 17.98 4.40 7.61
C GLN A 292 18.27 5.90 7.37
N ASP A 293 18.15 6.32 6.11
CA ASP A 293 18.11 7.73 5.70
C ASP A 293 17.03 7.87 4.63
N TYR A 294 15.82 8.27 5.04
CA TYR A 294 14.66 8.35 4.16
C TYR A 294 14.95 9.08 2.84
N ILE A 295 15.66 10.22 2.90
CA ILE A 295 15.96 11.03 1.73
C ILE A 295 17.05 10.38 0.89
N GLU A 296 18.20 10.04 1.49
CA GLU A 296 19.36 9.53 0.75
C GLU A 296 19.07 8.17 0.11
N HIS A 297 18.41 7.26 0.82
CA HIS A 297 18.14 5.90 0.36
C HIS A 297 17.06 5.84 -0.71
N HIS A 298 15.99 6.62 -0.60
CA HIS A 298 14.98 6.68 -1.67
C HIS A 298 15.41 7.56 -2.85
N SER A 299 16.45 8.37 -2.72
CA SER A 299 17.06 9.10 -3.85
C SER A 299 17.88 8.22 -4.79
N ILE A 300 18.11 6.94 -4.47
CA ILE A 300 18.80 5.99 -5.34
C ILE A 300 18.04 5.82 -6.67
N ASP A 301 18.73 5.93 -7.81
CA ASP A 301 18.12 5.93 -9.16
C ASP A 301 17.28 4.67 -9.47
N THR A 302 17.62 3.53 -8.86
CA THR A 302 16.96 2.24 -9.08
C THR A 302 15.86 1.93 -8.07
N ILE A 303 15.56 2.87 -7.18
CA ILE A 303 14.39 2.86 -6.28
C ILE A 303 13.34 3.79 -6.89
N ASP A 304 12.13 3.31 -7.13
CA ASP A 304 11.09 4.07 -7.84
C ASP A 304 10.07 4.73 -6.92
N ALA A 305 9.91 4.23 -5.69
CA ALA A 305 8.92 4.72 -4.73
C ALA A 305 9.50 4.83 -3.31
N CYS A 306 8.95 5.74 -2.52
CA CYS A 306 9.35 6.01 -1.14
C CYS A 306 8.45 5.26 -0.16
N SER A 307 8.99 4.24 0.50
CA SER A 307 8.27 3.50 1.54
C SER A 307 8.42 4.15 2.91
N PHE A 308 7.38 4.11 3.72
CA PHE A 308 7.46 4.44 5.14
C PHE A 308 6.36 3.71 5.91
N HIS A 309 6.59 3.44 7.19
CA HIS A 309 5.65 2.77 8.09
C HIS A 309 5.29 3.68 9.27
N LEU A 310 4.28 3.32 10.07
CA LEU A 310 3.92 4.07 11.28
C LEU A 310 3.41 3.16 12.41
N TYR A 311 4.26 2.95 13.42
CA TYR A 311 3.93 2.18 14.63
C TYR A 311 4.27 2.93 15.92
N PRO A 312 3.44 3.90 16.34
CA PRO A 312 3.75 4.70 17.52
C PRO A 312 3.89 3.86 18.79
N ASP A 313 3.13 2.77 18.89
CA ASP A 313 3.17 1.80 19.99
C ASP A 313 4.52 1.10 20.15
N HIS A 314 5.23 0.84 19.05
CA HIS A 314 6.54 0.20 19.06
C HIS A 314 7.66 1.20 19.32
N TRP A 315 7.41 2.47 19.00
CA TRP A 315 8.43 3.52 18.96
C TRP A 315 8.44 4.42 20.22
N ASP A 316 7.51 4.20 21.16
CA ASP A 316 7.22 5.14 22.26
C ASP A 316 6.93 6.56 21.73
N PHE A 317 6.30 6.62 20.55
CA PHE A 317 6.01 7.84 19.81
C PHE A 317 4.55 8.26 20.06
N PRO A 318 4.24 9.56 20.27
CA PRO A 318 2.88 9.98 20.58
C PRO A 318 1.92 9.79 19.39
N LEU A 319 0.74 9.20 19.63
CA LEU A 319 -0.27 8.99 18.59
C LEU A 319 -0.66 10.30 17.88
N GLU A 320 -0.73 11.41 18.63
CA GLU A 320 -1.06 12.73 18.09
C GLU A 320 -0.03 13.27 17.09
N GLU A 321 1.20 12.75 17.10
CA GLU A 321 2.26 13.15 16.18
C GLU A 321 2.28 12.31 14.89
N GLY A 322 1.51 11.21 14.83
CA GLY A 322 1.43 10.34 13.66
C GLY A 322 0.97 11.05 12.38
N ALA A 323 0.09 12.04 12.49
CA ALA A 323 -0.34 12.80 11.32
C ALA A 323 0.78 13.69 10.76
N ASP A 324 1.57 14.33 11.64
CA ASP A 324 2.74 15.10 11.22
C ASP A 324 3.82 14.18 10.64
N TYR A 325 3.97 12.96 11.15
CA TYR A 325 4.87 11.94 10.60
C TYR A 325 4.51 11.62 9.15
N ILE A 326 3.25 11.27 8.87
CA ILE A 326 2.76 10.96 7.51
C ILE A 326 2.99 12.15 6.58
N ARG A 327 2.52 13.35 6.96
CA ARG A 327 2.69 14.55 6.14
C ARG A 327 4.15 14.74 5.73
N ASN A 328 5.08 14.70 6.69
CA ASN A 328 6.47 15.05 6.41
C ASN A 328 7.10 14.07 5.41
N ARG A 329 6.79 12.77 5.51
CA ARG A 329 7.32 11.76 4.56
C ARG A 329 6.76 11.96 3.16
N VAL A 330 5.44 12.18 3.05
CA VAL A 330 4.80 12.41 1.76
C VAL A 330 5.33 13.67 1.09
N VAL A 331 5.41 14.78 1.84
CA VAL A 331 5.97 16.06 1.34
C VAL A 331 7.41 15.89 0.88
N ASP A 332 8.27 15.23 1.66
CA ASP A 332 9.67 15.06 1.28
C ASP A 332 9.83 14.14 0.06
N ALA A 333 9.03 13.06 -0.03
CA ALA A 333 9.01 12.19 -1.19
C ALA A 333 8.63 12.94 -2.47
N HIS A 334 7.59 13.76 -2.41
CA HIS A 334 7.10 14.51 -3.57
C HIS A 334 7.97 15.71 -3.93
N GLU A 335 8.34 16.53 -2.94
CA GLU A 335 8.98 17.84 -3.16
C GLU A 335 10.52 17.78 -3.18
N GLU A 336 11.14 16.89 -2.40
CA GLU A 336 12.60 16.77 -2.32
C GLU A 336 13.15 15.64 -3.19
N ILE A 337 12.52 14.46 -3.13
CA ILE A 337 12.97 13.26 -3.86
C ILE A 337 12.38 13.22 -5.28
N GLY A 338 11.13 13.66 -5.44
CA GLY A 338 10.39 13.64 -6.70
C GLY A 338 9.92 12.24 -7.10
N LYS A 339 9.47 11.44 -6.13
CA LYS A 339 8.98 10.06 -6.31
C LYS A 339 7.70 9.82 -5.50
N PRO A 340 6.82 8.90 -5.92
CA PRO A 340 5.62 8.58 -5.16
C PRO A 340 5.94 8.00 -3.79
N ALA A 341 5.04 8.24 -2.84
CA ALA A 341 5.14 7.78 -1.46
C ALA A 341 4.06 6.74 -1.16
N TYR A 342 4.41 5.69 -0.41
CA TYR A 342 3.42 4.76 0.13
C TYR A 342 3.63 4.49 1.61
N LEU A 343 2.55 4.61 2.38
CA LEU A 343 2.48 4.21 3.78
C LEU A 343 2.29 2.69 3.84
N GLY A 344 3.41 1.98 3.80
CA GLY A 344 3.50 0.53 3.63
C GLY A 344 2.93 -0.29 4.77
N GLU A 345 2.97 0.26 5.99
CA GLU A 345 2.35 -0.31 7.17
C GLU A 345 1.94 0.80 8.14
N PHE A 346 0.79 0.66 8.77
CA PHE A 346 0.41 1.51 9.90
C PHE A 346 -0.69 0.86 10.72
N ASN A 347 -0.64 1.03 12.03
CA ASN A 347 -1.78 0.77 12.89
C ASN A 347 -1.61 1.33 14.32
N VAL A 348 -2.62 1.11 15.15
CA VAL A 348 -2.68 1.37 16.59
C VAL A 348 -3.07 0.08 17.31
N ASP A 349 -2.35 -0.24 18.38
CA ASP A 349 -2.58 -1.44 19.20
C ASP A 349 -3.91 -1.28 19.98
N ASP A 350 -4.91 -2.08 19.60
CA ASP A 350 -6.22 -2.08 20.26
C ASP A 350 -6.12 -2.51 21.72
N THR A 351 -5.19 -3.41 22.04
CA THR A 351 -5.02 -3.92 23.40
C THR A 351 -4.49 -2.84 24.36
N GLN A 352 -3.80 -1.84 23.83
CA GLN A 352 -3.26 -0.70 24.58
C GLN A 352 -4.24 0.48 24.65
N HIS A 353 -4.89 0.84 23.54
CA HIS A 353 -5.66 2.09 23.42
C HIS A 353 -7.18 1.90 23.34
N GLY A 354 -7.64 0.70 22.96
CA GLY A 354 -9.04 0.37 22.73
C GLY A 354 -9.58 0.88 21.37
N LEU A 355 -10.61 0.20 20.89
CA LEU A 355 -11.10 0.31 19.52
C LEU A 355 -11.56 1.72 19.13
N GLU A 356 -12.14 2.47 20.07
CA GLU A 356 -12.55 3.86 19.83
C GLU A 356 -11.35 4.74 19.49
N THR A 357 -10.28 4.69 20.30
CA THR A 357 -9.04 5.44 20.08
C THR A 357 -8.34 4.99 18.79
N LYS A 358 -8.29 3.68 18.55
CA LYS A 358 -7.74 3.11 17.32
C LYS A 358 -8.45 3.68 16.08
N ASN A 359 -9.77 3.59 16.02
CA ASN A 359 -10.54 4.08 14.88
C ASN A 359 -10.47 5.61 14.72
N GLU A 360 -10.49 6.38 15.81
CA GLU A 360 -10.32 7.84 15.75
C GLU A 360 -8.94 8.24 15.21
N THR A 361 -7.89 7.50 15.59
CA THR A 361 -6.52 7.75 15.16
C THR A 361 -6.31 7.34 13.70
N LEU A 362 -6.77 6.14 13.31
CA LEU A 362 -6.72 5.68 11.92
C LEU A 362 -7.46 6.63 10.99
N ALA A 363 -8.64 7.12 11.37
CA ALA A 363 -9.38 8.11 10.59
C ALA A 363 -8.55 9.38 10.36
N ALA A 364 -7.89 9.91 11.39
CA ALA A 364 -7.02 11.08 11.26
C ALA A 364 -5.80 10.83 10.36
N TRP A 365 -5.27 9.60 10.36
CA TRP A 365 -4.15 9.21 9.49
C TRP A 365 -4.57 9.02 8.03
N TYR A 366 -5.77 8.51 7.77
CA TYR A 366 -6.35 8.51 6.43
C TYR A 366 -6.62 9.94 5.93
N ASP A 367 -7.16 10.82 6.78
CA ASP A 367 -7.43 12.22 6.42
C ASP A 367 -6.15 12.96 5.98
N VAL A 368 -5.04 12.80 6.72
CA VAL A 368 -3.77 13.46 6.37
C VAL A 368 -3.07 12.80 5.17
N ALA A 369 -3.25 11.49 4.97
CA ALA A 369 -2.76 10.80 3.78
C ALA A 369 -3.46 11.32 2.52
N ASP A 370 -4.78 11.57 2.59
CA ASP A 370 -5.52 12.20 1.50
C ASP A 370 -5.10 13.67 1.30
N GLU A 371 -5.03 14.47 2.38
CA GLU A 371 -4.67 15.91 2.33
C GLU A 371 -3.35 16.18 1.60
N HIS A 372 -2.41 15.22 1.67
CA HIS A 372 -1.08 15.34 1.11
C HIS A 372 -0.83 14.40 -0.08
N ASP A 373 -1.86 13.78 -0.63
CA ASP A 373 -1.74 12.93 -1.83
C ASP A 373 -0.79 11.73 -1.65
N CYS A 374 -0.82 11.08 -0.48
CA CYS A 374 -0.10 9.81 -0.30
C CYS A 374 -0.60 8.78 -1.32
N ASN A 375 0.29 8.30 -2.19
CA ASN A 375 -0.09 7.54 -3.38
C ASN A 375 -0.62 6.13 -3.05
N ALA A 376 -0.24 5.56 -1.90
CA ALA A 376 -0.84 4.33 -1.40
C ALA A 376 -0.78 4.24 0.13
N VAL A 377 -1.80 3.65 0.75
CA VAL A 377 -1.83 3.38 2.19
C VAL A 377 -2.22 1.93 2.46
N LEU A 378 -1.48 1.24 3.32
CA LEU A 378 -1.65 -0.19 3.58
C LEU A 378 -1.68 -0.46 5.09
N PRO A 379 -2.85 -0.50 5.75
CA PRO A 379 -2.91 -0.77 7.17
C PRO A 379 -2.47 -2.21 7.49
N TRP A 380 -1.84 -2.37 8.65
CA TRP A 380 -1.42 -3.68 9.17
C TRP A 380 -2.35 -4.15 10.29
N GLN A 381 -3.20 -5.15 10.14
CA GLN A 381 -3.40 -5.99 8.97
C GLN A 381 -4.88 -6.34 8.88
N VAL A 382 -5.41 -6.40 7.67
CA VAL A 382 -6.83 -6.63 7.42
C VAL A 382 -7.09 -8.13 7.31
N VAL A 383 -7.96 -8.65 8.19
CA VAL A 383 -8.12 -10.09 8.38
C VAL A 383 -9.59 -10.51 8.39
N LEU A 384 -9.83 -11.81 8.18
CA LEU A 384 -11.16 -12.40 8.32
C LEU A 384 -11.64 -12.38 9.78
N GLU A 385 -12.96 -12.27 9.98
CA GLU A 385 -13.62 -12.22 11.29
C GLU A 385 -13.35 -13.42 12.21
N ASP A 386 -12.94 -14.56 11.65
CA ASP A 386 -12.63 -15.78 12.39
C ASP A 386 -11.14 -15.95 12.72
N THR A 387 -10.30 -15.01 12.29
CA THR A 387 -8.87 -14.96 12.60
C THR A 387 -8.66 -14.59 14.07
N GLU A 388 -7.86 -15.37 14.79
CA GLU A 388 -7.52 -15.04 16.19
C GLU A 388 -6.46 -13.95 16.26
N ASP A 389 -6.74 -12.91 17.04
CA ASP A 389 -5.78 -11.82 17.29
C ASP A 389 -4.53 -12.31 18.01
N HIS A 390 -3.38 -12.04 17.40
CA HIS A 390 -2.07 -12.49 17.86
C HIS A 390 -1.08 -11.35 18.09
N ASP A 391 -1.36 -10.14 17.61
CA ASP A 391 -0.43 -8.99 17.66
C ASP A 391 -1.08 -7.69 18.18
N GLY A 392 -2.40 -7.63 18.33
CA GLY A 392 -3.15 -6.46 18.80
C GLY A 392 -3.45 -5.42 17.70
N PHE A 393 -3.01 -5.67 16.46
CA PHE A 393 -3.15 -4.74 15.34
C PHE A 393 -4.19 -5.18 14.31
N GLN A 394 -4.70 -6.41 14.39
CA GLN A 394 -5.72 -6.92 13.46
C GLN A 394 -6.89 -5.95 13.26
N LEU A 395 -7.30 -5.80 12.00
CA LEU A 395 -8.45 -5.03 11.57
C LEU A 395 -9.52 -5.97 11.02
N TYR A 396 -10.64 -6.02 11.72
CA TYR A 396 -11.83 -6.74 11.28
C TYR A 396 -12.79 -5.79 10.58
N ALA A 397 -13.42 -6.26 9.50
CA ALA A 397 -14.39 -5.47 8.74
C ALA A 397 -15.53 -4.94 9.62
N SER A 398 -15.99 -5.75 10.58
CA SER A 398 -17.07 -5.39 11.50
C SER A 398 -16.73 -4.27 12.49
N GLU A 399 -15.45 -3.96 12.67
CA GLU A 399 -14.95 -3.00 13.67
C GLU A 399 -14.38 -1.74 13.02
N SER A 400 -13.55 -1.89 11.99
CA SER A 400 -12.81 -0.79 11.35
C SER A 400 -12.99 -0.74 9.83
N GLY A 401 -13.70 -1.69 9.22
CA GLY A 401 -13.86 -1.79 7.77
C GLY A 401 -14.45 -0.55 7.10
N HIS A 402 -15.34 0.16 7.79
CA HIS A 402 -15.90 1.42 7.29
C HIS A 402 -14.84 2.49 6.98
N LEU A 403 -13.72 2.53 7.71
CA LEU A 403 -12.63 3.49 7.43
C LEU A 403 -11.92 3.15 6.11
N ILE A 404 -11.75 1.85 5.85
CA ILE A 404 -11.14 1.33 4.63
C ILE A 404 -12.08 1.57 3.45
N GLU A 405 -13.38 1.31 3.60
CA GLU A 405 -14.40 1.59 2.58
C GLU A 405 -14.52 3.09 2.27
N ASP A 406 -14.47 3.94 3.30
CA ASP A 406 -14.53 5.39 3.14
C ASP A 406 -13.31 5.91 2.37
N TYR A 407 -12.10 5.41 2.69
CA TYR A 407 -10.87 5.79 1.96
C TYR A 407 -10.81 5.20 0.55
N ALA A 408 -11.36 4.00 0.31
CA ALA A 408 -11.49 3.45 -1.04
C ALA A 408 -12.27 4.40 -1.97
N ALA A 409 -13.35 5.01 -1.46
CA ALA A 409 -14.14 5.99 -2.23
C ALA A 409 -13.39 7.30 -2.49
N VAL A 410 -12.46 7.69 -1.61
CA VAL A 410 -11.56 8.84 -1.84
C VAL A 410 -10.59 8.52 -2.96
N VAL A 411 -9.91 7.37 -2.88
CA VAL A 411 -8.94 6.90 -3.87
C VAL A 411 -9.58 6.70 -5.25
N ASP A 412 -10.75 6.06 -5.35
CA ASP A 412 -11.49 5.89 -6.62
C ASP A 412 -11.87 7.25 -7.25
N GLY A 413 -12.07 8.29 -6.45
CA GLY A 413 -12.33 9.65 -6.93
C GLY A 413 -11.09 10.38 -7.45
N LYS A 414 -9.88 9.99 -7.03
CA LYS A 414 -8.60 10.59 -7.43
C LYS A 414 -7.97 9.85 -8.61
N SER A 415 -8.11 8.53 -8.64
CA SER A 415 -7.58 7.67 -9.69
C SER A 415 -8.28 7.93 -11.04
N GLY A 416 -7.50 8.14 -12.10
CA GLY A 416 -8.01 8.41 -13.44
C GLY A 416 -8.58 9.82 -13.67
N ASP A 417 -8.55 10.69 -12.65
CA ASP A 417 -8.75 12.12 -12.86
C ASP A 417 -7.40 12.69 -13.28
N GLU A 418 -7.22 12.94 -14.59
CA GLU A 418 -6.12 13.76 -15.10
C GLU A 418 -6.25 15.15 -14.46
N SER A 419 -5.71 15.33 -13.25
CA SER A 419 -5.29 16.64 -12.82
C SER A 419 -4.03 16.99 -13.60
N ASP A 420 -4.18 17.17 -14.92
CA ASP A 420 -3.24 17.96 -15.70
C ASP A 420 -3.13 19.31 -14.96
N PRO A 421 -1.98 19.66 -14.38
CA PRO A 421 -1.83 20.89 -13.60
C PRO A 421 -2.11 22.15 -14.45
N ASP A 422 -2.17 22.01 -15.78
CA ASP A 422 -2.53 23.04 -16.74
C ASP A 422 -4.04 23.05 -17.10
N VAL A 423 -4.85 22.20 -16.46
CA VAL A 423 -6.30 22.09 -16.68
C VAL A 423 -7.08 22.37 -15.38
N ILE A 424 -8.13 23.19 -15.48
CA ILE A 424 -9.03 23.47 -14.36
C ILE A 424 -10.46 23.09 -14.72
N ALA A 425 -11.07 22.20 -13.94
CA ALA A 425 -12.46 21.80 -14.14
C ALA A 425 -13.45 22.97 -13.90
N VAL A 426 -14.21 23.34 -14.94
CA VAL A 426 -15.26 24.37 -14.90
C VAL A 426 -16.61 23.75 -15.26
N GLY A 427 -17.19 22.99 -14.32
CA GLY A 427 -18.43 22.24 -14.56
C GLY A 427 -18.14 20.95 -15.31
N GLU A 428 -18.60 20.82 -16.55
CA GLU A 428 -18.29 19.69 -17.45
C GLU A 428 -17.12 19.99 -18.40
N TYR A 429 -16.49 21.16 -18.26
CA TYR A 429 -15.44 21.64 -19.15
C TYR A 429 -14.07 21.62 -18.47
N GLU A 430 -13.02 21.54 -19.28
CA GLU A 430 -11.62 21.55 -18.88
C GLU A 430 -10.97 22.84 -19.35
N ALA A 431 -10.90 23.84 -18.46
CA ALA A 431 -10.33 25.14 -18.79
C ALA A 431 -8.81 25.06 -18.92
N ARG A 432 -8.23 25.76 -19.91
CA ARG A 432 -6.80 25.75 -20.20
C ARG A 432 -6.24 27.17 -20.35
N ASP A 433 -4.96 27.34 -20.03
CA ASP A 433 -4.17 28.52 -20.40
C ASP A 433 -3.59 28.33 -21.80
N ALA A 434 -4.31 28.83 -22.81
CA ALA A 434 -3.96 28.61 -24.21
C ALA A 434 -2.77 29.46 -24.70
N ASP A 435 -2.39 30.52 -23.99
CA ASP A 435 -1.32 31.44 -24.40
C ASP A 435 -0.18 31.63 -23.38
N ASP A 436 -0.19 30.85 -22.29
CA ASP A 436 0.83 30.75 -21.25
C ASP A 436 1.05 32.10 -20.54
N ASP A 437 -0.04 32.85 -20.34
CA ASP A 437 -0.04 34.16 -19.66
C ASP A 437 -0.44 34.09 -18.17
N GLY A 438 -0.85 32.89 -17.73
CA GLY A 438 -1.31 32.57 -16.39
C GLY A 438 -2.83 32.62 -16.21
N LEU A 439 -3.60 32.96 -17.24
CA LEU A 439 -5.06 33.07 -17.23
C LEU A 439 -5.73 32.00 -18.11
N TYR A 440 -6.87 31.49 -17.64
CA TYR A 440 -7.53 30.32 -18.22
C TYR A 440 -8.75 30.76 -19.03
N GLU A 441 -8.50 31.44 -20.14
CA GLU A 441 -9.54 31.95 -21.06
C GLU A 441 -10.19 30.92 -21.99
N ASP A 442 -9.52 29.80 -22.27
CA ASP A 442 -10.09 28.68 -23.01
C ASP A 442 -10.83 27.76 -22.04
N VAL A 443 -12.02 28.20 -21.61
CA VAL A 443 -12.79 27.52 -20.56
C VAL A 443 -13.41 26.22 -21.06
N THR A 444 -13.68 26.11 -22.37
CA THR A 444 -14.21 24.90 -23.00
C THR A 444 -13.13 23.88 -23.37
N GLY A 445 -11.86 24.30 -23.39
CA GLY A 445 -10.71 23.44 -23.69
C GLY A 445 -10.56 23.11 -25.18
N ASP A 446 -11.16 23.91 -26.07
CA ASP A 446 -11.17 23.65 -27.52
C ASP A 446 -9.99 24.30 -28.28
N GLY A 447 -9.16 25.05 -27.55
CA GLY A 447 -7.99 25.78 -28.04
C GLY A 447 -8.30 27.19 -28.56
N GLU A 448 -9.53 27.69 -28.45
CA GLU A 448 -9.91 29.04 -28.86
C GLU A 448 -10.73 29.79 -27.79
N THR A 449 -10.38 31.04 -27.48
CA THR A 449 -11.24 31.89 -26.63
C THR A 449 -12.43 32.45 -27.42
N THR A 450 -13.63 31.94 -27.13
CA THR A 450 -14.88 32.25 -27.85
C THR A 450 -16.04 32.64 -26.91
N HIS A 451 -17.20 32.94 -27.50
CA HIS A 451 -18.42 33.20 -26.73
C HIS A 451 -18.92 31.97 -25.96
N GLU A 452 -18.50 30.76 -26.34
CA GLU A 452 -18.85 29.52 -25.64
C GLU A 452 -18.15 29.47 -24.27
N ASP A 453 -16.89 29.89 -24.20
CA ASP A 453 -16.10 29.99 -22.96
C ASP A 453 -16.70 30.96 -21.95
N VAL A 454 -17.15 32.13 -22.41
CA VAL A 454 -17.85 33.10 -21.56
C VAL A 454 -19.13 32.51 -20.99
N THR A 455 -19.83 31.71 -21.79
CA THR A 455 -21.09 31.07 -21.38
C THR A 455 -20.80 29.97 -20.36
N ALA A 456 -19.84 29.09 -20.65
CA ALA A 456 -19.38 28.02 -19.77
C ALA A 456 -18.93 28.58 -18.41
N LEU A 457 -18.08 29.61 -18.41
CA LEU A 457 -17.61 30.26 -17.19
C LEU A 457 -18.74 30.95 -16.42
N PHE A 458 -19.68 31.60 -17.10
CA PHE A 458 -20.81 32.25 -16.44
C PHE A 458 -21.75 31.25 -15.77
N GLU A 459 -22.05 30.15 -16.46
CA GLU A 459 -22.95 29.10 -15.96
C GLU A 459 -22.31 28.33 -14.79
N ASN A 460 -21.01 28.08 -14.87
CA ASN A 460 -20.25 27.31 -13.89
C ASN A 460 -19.39 28.16 -12.95
N ARG A 461 -19.64 29.47 -12.85
CA ARG A 461 -18.89 30.43 -12.00
C ARG A 461 -18.82 30.07 -10.50
N GLY A 462 -19.57 29.07 -10.06
CA GLY A 462 -19.57 28.58 -8.68
C GLY A 462 -19.08 27.14 -8.56
N SER A 463 -18.45 26.56 -9.59
CA SER A 463 -17.75 25.29 -9.50
C SER A 463 -16.50 25.42 -8.63
N ASP A 464 -16.09 24.32 -8.02
CA ASP A 464 -14.93 24.30 -7.12
C ASP A 464 -13.65 24.71 -7.88
N GLY A 465 -13.47 24.29 -9.13
CA GLY A 465 -12.32 24.72 -9.94
C GLY A 465 -12.21 26.24 -10.13
N VAL A 466 -13.34 26.95 -10.26
CA VAL A 466 -13.34 28.43 -10.35
C VAL A 466 -13.16 29.09 -8.99
N GLN A 467 -13.76 28.53 -7.93
CA GLN A 467 -13.70 29.12 -6.59
C GLN A 467 -12.35 28.91 -5.89
N ASN A 468 -11.67 27.79 -6.19
CA ASN A 468 -10.38 27.44 -5.63
C ASN A 468 -9.20 28.07 -6.39
N ASN A 469 -9.41 28.49 -7.65
CA ASN A 469 -8.38 29.13 -8.49
C ASN A 469 -8.77 30.55 -8.94
N PRO A 470 -9.18 31.46 -8.04
CA PRO A 470 -9.74 32.76 -8.42
C PRO A 470 -8.75 33.67 -9.17
N GLU A 471 -7.44 33.49 -8.96
CA GLU A 471 -6.38 34.21 -9.66
C GLU A 471 -6.21 33.80 -11.12
N LYS A 472 -6.52 32.54 -11.45
CA LYS A 472 -6.45 32.02 -12.83
C LYS A 472 -7.59 32.53 -13.72
N PHE A 473 -8.66 33.05 -13.11
CA PHE A 473 -9.81 33.65 -13.79
C PHE A 473 -9.96 35.15 -13.49
N ASP A 474 -8.95 35.83 -12.92
CA ASP A 474 -8.95 37.27 -12.59
C ASP A 474 -8.63 38.12 -13.83
N PHE A 475 -9.47 38.02 -14.86
CA PHE A 475 -9.25 38.69 -16.15
C PHE A 475 -9.17 40.22 -16.03
N ASP A 476 -9.82 40.81 -15.02
CA ASP A 476 -9.81 42.26 -14.79
C ASP A 476 -8.66 42.76 -13.87
N GLY A 477 -7.88 41.83 -13.30
CA GLY A 477 -6.70 42.09 -12.48
C GLY A 477 -7.00 42.74 -11.12
N ASN A 478 -8.20 42.57 -10.57
CA ASN A 478 -8.58 43.14 -9.28
C ASN A 478 -8.16 42.25 -8.08
N GLY A 479 -7.65 41.06 -8.35
CA GLY A 479 -7.25 40.03 -7.39
C GLY A 479 -8.42 39.21 -6.85
N ARG A 480 -9.56 39.19 -7.56
CA ARG A 480 -10.76 38.43 -7.18
C ARG A 480 -11.61 38.12 -8.40
N PHE A 481 -12.02 36.86 -8.51
CA PHE A 481 -13.03 36.45 -9.47
C PHE A 481 -14.44 37.00 -9.14
N GLY A 482 -15.10 37.55 -10.16
CA GLY A 482 -16.45 38.09 -10.06
C GLY A 482 -17.10 38.37 -11.42
N SER A 483 -18.25 39.06 -11.39
CA SER A 483 -18.98 39.38 -12.62
C SER A 483 -18.24 40.35 -13.56
N SER A 484 -17.22 41.04 -13.07
CA SER A 484 -16.37 41.91 -13.88
C SER A 484 -15.40 41.10 -14.74
N ASP A 485 -14.86 40.00 -14.23
CA ASP A 485 -13.99 39.09 -14.99
C ASP A 485 -14.71 38.44 -16.17
N ILE A 486 -15.96 38.02 -15.97
CA ILE A 486 -16.80 37.48 -17.05
C ILE A 486 -17.05 38.54 -18.14
N LEU A 487 -17.19 39.81 -17.74
CA LEU A 487 -17.35 40.91 -18.70
C LEU A 487 -16.03 41.26 -19.40
N GLU A 488 -14.90 41.09 -18.73
CA GLU A 488 -13.57 41.33 -19.30
C GLU A 488 -13.21 40.22 -20.30
N LEU A 489 -13.46 38.94 -19.96
CA LEU A 489 -13.34 37.81 -20.88
C LEU A 489 -14.20 38.01 -22.13
N LEU A 490 -15.45 38.44 -21.96
CA LEU A 490 -16.32 38.82 -23.09
C LEU A 490 -15.74 39.96 -23.94
N GLY A 491 -14.94 40.85 -23.35
CA GLY A 491 -14.27 41.94 -24.04
C GLY A 491 -13.01 41.52 -24.82
N ARG A 492 -12.45 40.34 -24.53
CA ARG A 492 -11.26 39.78 -25.20
C ARG A 492 -11.60 39.10 -26.53
N ILE A 493 -12.87 38.74 -26.75
CA ILE A 493 -13.42 38.10 -27.97
C ILE A 493 -13.97 39.16 -28.93
#